data_AF-A0AAW4FTP8-F1
#
_entry.id   AF-A0AAW4FTP8-F1
#
_cell.length_a   1.000
_cell.length_b   1.000
_cell.length_c   1.000
_cell.angle_alpha   90.00
_cell.angle_beta   90.00
_cell.angle_gamma   90.00
#
_symmetry.space_group_name_H-M   'P 1'
#
loop_
_entity.id
_entity.type
_entity.pdbx_description
1 polymer ?
#
loop_
_entity_poly.entity_id
_entity_poly.type
_entity_poly.pdbx_seq_one_letter_code
_entity_poly.pdbx_strand_id
1 'polypeptide(L)'
;MLTILTPGAFDALANGVAPIGLRLVQDSSIASQEVLRMLSDLNRGVDEEFSPSAWLIVEDGEVVGLCSITRPPENGDVHIGYACGRGKPASPSGSGRLRSRQR
;
A
#
# COMPACT_ATOMS: atom_id res chain seq x y z
N MET A 1 -11.84 -2.13 -4.84
CA MET A 1 -11.24 -3.48 -4.96
C MET A 1 -9.80 -3.44 -4.45
N LEU A 2 -9.31 -4.48 -3.79
CA LEU A 2 -7.89 -4.61 -3.44
C LEU A 2 -7.18 -5.52 -4.44
N THR A 3 -6.07 -5.05 -4.98
CA THR A 3 -5.19 -5.81 -5.89
C THR A 3 -3.84 -6.01 -5.23
N ILE A 4 -3.24 -7.19 -5.36
CA ILE A 4 -1.89 -7.45 -4.85
C ILE A 4 -0.89 -6.51 -5.52
N LEU A 5 -0.04 -5.88 -4.72
CA LEU A 5 1.06 -5.06 -5.20
C LEU A 5 2.35 -5.87 -5.13
N THR A 6 2.98 -6.10 -6.29
CA THR A 6 4.28 -6.78 -6.32
C THR A 6 5.41 -5.80 -5.99
N PRO A 7 6.56 -6.28 -5.51
CA PRO A 7 7.72 -5.43 -5.22
C PRO A 7 8.12 -4.54 -6.41
N GLY A 8 8.17 -5.09 -7.63
CA GLY A 8 8.51 -4.32 -8.84
C GLY A 8 7.49 -3.25 -9.22
N ALA A 9 6.25 -3.35 -8.75
CA ALA A 9 5.23 -2.33 -8.99
C ALA A 9 5.39 -1.11 -8.06
N PHE A 10 6.09 -1.21 -6.93
CA PHE A 10 6.44 -0.03 -6.12
C PHE A 10 7.32 0.96 -6.89
N ASP A 11 8.32 0.46 -7.62
CA ASP A 11 9.21 1.30 -8.42
C ASP A 11 8.46 1.97 -9.57
N ALA A 12 7.53 1.25 -10.21
CA ALA A 12 6.65 1.84 -11.22
C ALA A 12 5.84 3.00 -10.63
N LEU A 13 5.19 2.79 -9.47
CA LEU A 13 4.42 3.81 -8.77
C LEU A 13 5.29 5.00 -8.35
N ALA A 14 6.51 4.75 -7.88
CA ALA A 14 7.46 5.79 -7.52
C ALA A 14 7.84 6.66 -8.72
N ASN A 15 7.83 6.10 -9.93
CA ASN A 15 8.05 6.84 -11.17
C ASN A 15 6.75 7.45 -11.76
N GLY A 16 5.63 7.36 -11.05
CA GLY A 16 4.33 7.84 -11.54
C GLY A 16 3.73 6.96 -12.64
N VAL A 17 4.16 5.69 -12.73
CA VAL A 17 3.66 4.71 -13.70
C VAL A 17 2.67 3.79 -13.00
N ALA A 18 1.45 3.72 -13.52
CA ALA A 18 0.45 2.77 -13.06
C ALA A 18 0.85 1.33 -13.45
N PRO A 19 0.61 0.34 -12.60
CA PRO A 19 0.71 -1.07 -12.99
C PRO A 19 -0.20 -1.41 -14.18
N ILE A 20 0.14 -2.46 -14.92
CA ILE A 20 -0.57 -2.87 -16.13
C ILE A 20 -2.07 -3.00 -15.87
N GLY A 21 -2.88 -2.35 -16.72
CA GLY A 21 -4.34 -2.40 -16.65
C GLY A 21 -4.97 -1.44 -15.64
N LEU A 22 -4.17 -0.63 -14.94
CA LEU A 22 -4.65 0.38 -14.00
C LEU A 22 -4.26 1.80 -14.46
N ARG A 23 -4.94 2.80 -13.91
CA ARG A 23 -4.63 4.22 -14.11
C ARG A 23 -4.31 4.88 -12.77
N LEU A 24 -3.39 5.82 -12.75
CA LEU A 24 -3.22 6.70 -11.58
C LEU A 24 -4.20 7.86 -11.68
N VAL A 25 -4.72 8.31 -10.53
CA VAL A 25 -5.53 9.52 -10.46
C VAL A 25 -4.67 10.71 -10.93
N GLN A 26 -5.18 11.45 -11.91
CA GLN A 26 -4.49 12.64 -12.44
C GLN A 26 -4.30 13.67 -11.31
N ASP A 27 -3.11 14.27 -11.23
CA ASP A 27 -2.73 15.26 -10.21
C ASP A 27 -2.73 14.77 -8.75
N SER A 28 -2.79 13.45 -8.51
CA SER A 28 -2.69 12.88 -7.16
C SER A 28 -1.57 11.85 -7.09
N SER A 29 -0.56 12.13 -6.27
CA SER A 29 0.39 11.11 -5.83
C SER A 29 -0.19 10.36 -4.64
N ILE A 30 -0.20 9.03 -4.70
CA ILE A 30 -0.61 8.17 -3.58
C ILE A 30 0.31 8.41 -2.37
N ALA A 31 1.60 8.63 -2.65
CA ALA A 31 2.63 9.04 -1.71
C ALA A 31 3.81 9.66 -2.49
N SER A 32 4.72 10.32 -1.78
CA SER A 32 5.97 10.81 -2.36
C SER A 32 6.87 9.65 -2.84
N GLN A 33 7.72 9.88 -3.83
CA GLN A 33 8.64 8.86 -4.35
C GLN A 33 9.53 8.25 -3.26
N GLU A 34 10.02 9.08 -2.34
CA GLU A 34 10.85 8.65 -1.21
C GLU A 34 10.10 7.64 -0.31
N VAL A 35 8.82 7.92 -0.01
CA VAL A 35 7.97 7.04 0.80
C VAL A 35 7.71 5.72 0.06
N LEU A 36 7.46 5.77 -1.24
CA LEU A 36 7.23 4.56 -2.04
C LEU A 36 8.48 3.68 -2.12
N ARG A 37 9.68 4.27 -2.21
CA ARG A 37 10.95 3.53 -2.16
C ARG A 37 11.19 2.91 -0.77
N MET A 38 10.98 3.70 0.29
CA MET A 38 11.06 3.20 1.67
C MET A 38 10.11 2.02 1.90
N LEU A 39 8.88 2.12 1.39
CA LEU A 39 7.92 1.01 1.46
C LEU A 39 8.37 -0.18 0.62
N SER A 40 8.94 0.01 -0.57
CA SER A 40 9.49 -1.09 -1.39
C SER A 40 10.54 -1.89 -0.61
N ASP A 41 11.49 -1.20 0.03
CA ASP A 41 12.53 -1.84 0.84
C ASP A 41 11.95 -2.55 2.07
N LEU A 42 10.98 -1.92 2.74
CA LEU A 42 10.29 -2.51 3.90
C LEU A 42 9.52 -3.78 3.52
N ASN A 43 8.72 -3.72 2.44
CA ASN A 43 7.93 -4.87 1.98
C ASN A 43 8.83 -5.99 1.47
N ARG A 44 9.99 -5.70 0.88
CA ARG A 44 10.96 -6.74 0.52
C ARG A 44 11.44 -7.53 1.75
N GLY A 45 11.64 -6.87 2.88
CA GLY A 45 11.98 -7.55 4.14
C GLY A 45 10.81 -8.32 4.75
N VAL A 46 9.59 -7.79 4.65
CA VAL A 46 8.39 -8.46 5.18
C VAL A 46 7.97 -9.65 4.31
N ASP A 47 8.09 -9.56 2.98
CA ASP A 47 7.68 -10.61 2.03
C ASP A 47 8.44 -11.93 2.22
N GLU A 48 9.64 -11.90 2.81
CA GLU A 48 10.38 -13.12 3.16
C GLU A 48 9.63 -13.98 4.20
N GLU A 49 8.86 -13.34 5.07
CA GLU A 49 8.14 -13.99 6.17
C GLU A 49 6.61 -13.99 5.97
N PHE A 50 6.07 -13.00 5.24
CA PHE A 50 4.65 -12.83 5.01
C PHE A 50 4.34 -12.21 3.65
N SER A 51 3.89 -13.02 2.70
CA SER A 51 3.51 -12.59 1.35
C SER A 51 2.05 -12.95 1.02
N PRO A 52 1.28 -12.04 0.40
CA PRO A 52 1.67 -10.68 -0.01
C PRO A 52 1.68 -9.69 1.16
N SER A 53 2.65 -8.78 1.16
CA SER A 53 2.79 -7.71 2.17
C SER A 53 2.14 -6.38 1.77
N ALA A 54 1.75 -6.19 0.50
CA ALA A 54 1.13 -4.95 0.02
C ALA A 54 0.00 -5.13 -1.00
N TRP A 55 -0.90 -4.15 -1.04
CA TRP A 55 -2.05 -4.07 -1.92
C TRP A 55 -2.33 -2.64 -2.40
N LEU A 56 -2.88 -2.54 -3.60
CA LEU A 56 -3.47 -1.31 -4.14
C LEU A 56 -4.96 -1.25 -3.89
N ILE A 57 -5.44 -0.05 -3.58
CA ILE A 57 -6.86 0.27 -3.51
C ILE A 57 -7.24 0.81 -4.89
N VAL A 58 -8.10 0.06 -5.59
CA VAL A 58 -8.56 0.37 -6.94
C VAL A 58 -10.06 0.66 -6.94
N GLU A 59 -10.46 1.76 -7.55
CA GLU A 59 -11.86 2.18 -7.78
C GLU A 59 -12.02 2.46 -9.28
N ASP A 60 -12.96 1.80 -9.95
CA ASP A 60 -13.21 1.95 -11.40
C ASP A 60 -11.98 1.83 -12.34
N GLY A 61 -11.01 0.99 -11.94
CA GLY A 61 -9.75 0.80 -12.67
C GLY A 61 -8.70 1.89 -12.40
N GLU A 62 -8.96 2.79 -11.45
CA GLU A 62 -8.05 3.82 -10.98
C GLU A 62 -7.47 3.47 -9.62
N VAL A 63 -6.17 3.68 -9.45
CA VAL A 63 -5.50 3.48 -8.17
C VAL A 63 -5.78 4.71 -7.30
N VAL A 64 -6.65 4.53 -6.31
CA VAL A 64 -7.05 5.58 -5.35
C VAL A 64 -6.27 5.50 -4.04
N GLY A 65 -5.46 4.46 -3.84
CA GLY A 65 -4.66 4.32 -2.64
C GLY A 65 -3.75 3.10 -2.61
N LEU A 66 -3.01 2.98 -1.52
CA LEU A 66 -2.09 1.90 -1.23
C LEU A 66 -2.27 1.45 0.23
N CYS A 67 -2.12 0.16 0.45
CA CYS A 67 -2.22 -0.52 1.73
C CYS A 67 -1.01 -1.45 1.84
N SER A 68 -0.25 -1.38 2.93
CA SER A 68 0.95 -2.19 3.11
C SER A 68 1.16 -2.56 4.57
N ILE A 69 1.67 -3.77 4.79
CA ILE A 69 2.15 -4.22 6.07
C ILE A 69 3.45 -3.48 6.39
N THR A 70 3.44 -2.76 7.50
CA THR A 70 4.56 -1.91 7.93
C THR A 70 5.52 -2.61 8.88
N ARG A 71 5.13 -3.76 9.43
CA ARG A 71 5.95 -4.60 10.31
C ARG A 71 5.57 -6.08 10.12
N PRO A 72 6.53 -7.01 10.22
CA PRO A 72 6.23 -8.44 10.27
C PRO A 72 5.17 -8.73 11.34
N PRO A 73 4.26 -9.70 11.10
CA PRO A 73 3.29 -10.08 12.10
C PRO A 73 3.99 -10.57 13.38
N GLU A 74 3.79 -9.88 14.50
CA GLU A 74 4.29 -10.32 15.82
C GLU A 74 3.10 -10.59 16.74
N ASN A 75 3.15 -11.71 17.46
CA ASN A 75 2.09 -12.11 18.42
C ASN A 75 0.66 -12.14 17.83
N GLY A 76 0.53 -12.38 16.52
CA GLY A 76 -0.76 -12.38 15.82
C GLY A 76 -1.32 -10.98 15.53
N ASP A 77 -0.56 -9.92 15.77
CA ASP A 77 -0.92 -8.54 15.41
C ASP A 77 -0.25 -8.17 14.07
N VAL A 78 -1.05 -7.63 13.14
CA VAL A 78 -0.56 -7.11 11.85
C VAL A 78 -0.74 -5.59 11.83
N HIS A 79 0.35 -4.88 11.51
CA HIS A 79 0.35 -3.43 11.40
C HIS A 79 0.27 -3.01 9.95
N ILE A 80 -0.88 -2.46 9.55
CA ILE A 80 -1.13 -2.05 8.17
C ILE A 80 -1.15 -0.52 8.09
N GLY A 81 -0.26 0.04 7.27
CA GLY A 81 -0.30 1.43 6.85
C GLY A 81 -1.11 1.57 5.57
N TYR A 82 -2.00 2.55 5.50
CA TYR A 82 -2.74 2.87 4.27
C TYR A 82 -2.65 4.36 3.96
N ALA A 83 -2.59 4.68 2.68
CA ALA A 83 -2.68 6.03 2.15
C ALA A 83 -3.70 6.05 1.02
N CYS A 84 -4.58 7.05 1.00
CA CYS A 84 -5.57 7.24 -0.05
C CYS A 84 -5.39 8.63 -0.65
N GLY A 85 -5.14 8.67 -1.95
CA GLY A 85 -5.10 9.92 -2.71
C GLY A 85 -6.53 10.42 -2.89
N ARG A 86 -6.95 11.37 -2.06
CA ARG A 86 -8.10 12.23 -2.36
C ARG A 86 -7.59 13.66 -2.28
N GLY A 87 -7.91 14.47 -3.27
CA GLY A 87 -7.66 15.90 -3.23
C GLY A 87 -8.42 16.57 -2.09
N LYS A 88 -7.86 16.53 -0.86
CA LYS A 88 -7.97 17.48 0.28
C LYS A 88 -7.31 16.88 1.53
N PRO A 89 -6.83 17.72 2.49
CA PRO A 89 -5.62 17.44 3.25
C PRO A 89 -5.74 16.24 4.19
N ALA A 90 -4.63 15.50 4.26
CA ALA A 90 -4.41 14.38 5.16
C ALA A 90 -4.82 14.74 6.60
N SER A 91 -5.86 14.07 7.09
CA SER A 91 -6.14 13.91 8.52
C SER A 91 -5.65 12.53 8.94
N PRO A 92 -5.23 12.36 10.22
CA PRO A 92 -4.03 11.63 10.60
C PRO A 92 -4.12 10.14 10.30
N SER A 93 -2.96 9.57 9.97
CA SER A 93 -2.70 8.14 9.81
C SER A 93 -3.51 7.28 10.78
N GLY A 94 -4.57 6.66 10.30
CA GLY A 94 -5.29 5.64 11.05
C GLY A 94 -4.49 4.33 10.99
N SER A 95 -3.99 3.87 12.13
CA SER A 95 -3.49 2.50 12.27
C SER A 95 -4.69 1.60 12.53
N GLY A 96 -5.07 0.77 11.55
CA GLY A 96 -6.17 -0.19 11.69
C GLY A 96 -5.67 -1.52 12.23
N ARG A 97 -6.01 -1.86 13.47
CA ARG A 97 -5.70 -3.15 14.11
C ARG A 97 -6.73 -4.21 13.67
N LEU A 98 -6.35 -5.11 12.77
CA LEU A 98 -7.16 -6.30 12.45
C LEU A 98 -6.89 -7.39 13.49
N ARG A 99 -7.81 -7.57 14.45
CA ARG A 99 -7.82 -8.76 15.32
C ARG A 99 -8.63 -9.86 14.63
N SER A 100 -8.01 -11.00 14.35
CA SER A 100 -8.74 -12.22 14.01
C SER A 100 -9.55 -12.66 15.24
N ARG A 101 -10.88 -12.61 15.14
CA ARG A 101 -11.75 -13.30 16.09
C ARG A 101 -11.71 -14.78 15.76
N GLN A 102 -10.91 -15.56 16.49
CA GLN A 102 -11.16 -17.00 16.60
C GLN A 102 -12.47 -17.20 17.36
N ARG A 103 -13.40 -17.92 16.75
CA ARG A 103 -14.57 -18.51 17.40
C ARG A 103 -14.20 -19.89 17.92
#